data_AF-A0AA36HQP8-F1
#
_entry.id   AF-A0AA36HQP8-F1
#
_cell.length_a   1.000
_cell.length_b   1.000
_cell.length_c   1.000
_cell.angle_alpha   90.00
_cell.angle_beta   90.00
_cell.angle_gamma   90.00
#
_symmetry.space_group_name_H-M   'P 1'
#
loop_
_entity.id
_entity.type
_entity.pdbx_description
1 polymer ?
#
loop_
_entity_poly.entity_id
_entity_poly.type
_entity_poly.pdbx_seq_one_letter_code
_entity_poly.pdbx_strand_id
1 'polypeptide(L)'
;MAHFFAMEARKEEVAKHYFELTQAASDALPSEVKAVTKIQSYHRATQIRVVYHEVVAAAQLIQRMVRGCLGRRRAQAVNLQRNNWLRQHFFHHCARTIQKRFRGYRSRSCIHDFYGRKLYLEKVEKRGEWTKDYLAAEHKEKLAAAKVSEELKVREEFQHLAGDLHHLMSTRTIPGVYNPPYSDLLPRAFEKPIEEHLREACVAKMPASLKRTRHRSARAQGSARFGASQAEASFLEEVRPPQEIAEKAPCFSRAASSGRLRKIQGPFRSREQIEVANVKAAQLYGTIQATGPYDALEHDQRMQARISKLVRSSNLDFRAAGNKEKATPSSVHVGMPFNDRPVELRGDYVELPKIRDKPPFFTAHGGGKQFGEYHEQPLLAHGHV
;
A
#
# COMPACT_ATOMS: atom_id res chain seq x y z
N MET A 1 -115.18 14.10 -81.03
CA MET A 1 -114.57 14.30 -82.36
C MET A 1 -113.81 15.63 -82.47
N ALA A 2 -114.37 16.79 -82.11
CA ALA A 2 -113.68 18.09 -82.25
C ALA A 2 -112.33 18.21 -81.50
N HIS A 3 -112.21 17.67 -80.29
CA HIS A 3 -110.95 17.68 -79.53
C HIS A 3 -109.82 16.86 -80.16
N PHE A 4 -110.16 15.79 -80.90
CA PHE A 4 -109.17 14.92 -81.56
C PHE A 4 -108.52 15.66 -82.72
N PHE A 5 -109.32 16.30 -83.59
CA PHE A 5 -108.80 17.12 -84.69
C PHE A 5 -108.03 18.36 -84.21
N ALA A 6 -108.37 18.93 -83.05
CA ALA A 6 -107.60 20.01 -82.44
C ALA A 6 -106.22 19.54 -81.91
N MET A 7 -106.13 18.33 -81.37
CA MET A 7 -104.85 17.70 -81.01
C MET A 7 -104.06 17.31 -82.26
N GLU A 8 -104.75 16.85 -83.30
CA GLU A 8 -104.19 16.51 -84.59
C GLU A 8 -103.75 17.73 -85.41
N ALA A 9 -104.25 18.93 -85.14
CA ALA A 9 -103.67 20.15 -85.71
C ALA A 9 -102.33 20.52 -85.03
N ARG A 10 -102.13 20.10 -83.77
CA ARG A 10 -100.97 20.49 -82.93
C ARG A 10 -99.85 19.45 -82.89
N LYS A 11 -100.04 18.26 -83.46
CA LYS A 11 -99.01 17.19 -83.51
C LYS A 11 -97.68 17.66 -84.10
N GLU A 12 -97.73 18.50 -85.14
CA GLU A 12 -96.50 19.03 -85.76
C GLU A 12 -95.80 20.05 -84.86
N GLU A 13 -96.54 20.90 -84.15
CA GLU A 13 -95.99 21.85 -83.18
C GLU A 13 -95.36 21.12 -81.99
N VAL A 14 -96.04 20.09 -81.48
CA VAL A 14 -95.54 19.26 -80.37
C VAL A 14 -94.29 18.50 -80.79
N ALA A 15 -94.26 17.96 -82.02
CA ALA A 15 -93.08 17.29 -82.56
C ALA A 15 -91.89 18.26 -82.71
N LYS A 16 -92.11 19.47 -83.26
CA LYS A 16 -91.07 20.50 -83.35
C LYS A 16 -90.52 20.89 -81.98
N HIS A 17 -91.41 21.19 -81.03
CA HIS A 17 -91.01 21.52 -79.66
C HIS A 17 -90.24 20.36 -78.99
N TYR A 18 -90.65 19.11 -79.22
CA TYR A 18 -89.91 17.95 -78.73
C TYR A 18 -88.49 17.87 -79.32
N PHE A 19 -88.33 18.02 -80.64
CA PHE A 19 -87.01 17.99 -81.27
C PHE A 19 -86.14 19.18 -80.87
N GLU A 20 -86.72 20.37 -80.71
CA GLU A 20 -86.03 21.57 -80.21
C GLU A 20 -85.51 21.35 -78.78
N LEU A 21 -86.33 20.81 -77.88
CA LEU A 21 -85.90 20.46 -76.53
C LEU A 21 -84.83 19.36 -76.54
N THR A 22 -84.95 18.39 -77.42
CA THR A 22 -83.98 17.29 -77.54
C THR A 22 -82.64 17.79 -78.07
N GLN A 23 -82.65 18.70 -79.05
CA GLN A 23 -81.46 19.34 -79.59
C GLN A 23 -80.82 20.26 -78.55
N ALA A 24 -81.60 21.09 -77.86
CA ALA A 24 -81.09 21.95 -76.79
C ALA A 24 -80.46 21.14 -75.64
N ALA A 25 -81.05 20.00 -75.28
CA ALA A 25 -80.47 19.07 -74.30
C ALA A 25 -79.15 18.45 -74.82
N SER A 26 -79.10 18.06 -76.10
CA SER A 26 -77.87 17.52 -76.72
C SER A 26 -76.75 18.56 -76.79
N ASP A 27 -77.08 19.82 -77.08
CA ASP A 27 -76.13 20.92 -77.17
C ASP A 27 -75.60 21.33 -75.77
N ALA A 28 -76.43 21.22 -74.72
CA ALA A 28 -76.05 21.50 -73.33
C ALA A 28 -75.23 20.36 -72.67
N LEU A 29 -75.48 19.11 -73.04
CA LEU A 29 -74.82 17.90 -72.51
C LEU A 29 -73.29 18.01 -72.36
N PRO A 30 -72.50 18.46 -73.36
CA PRO A 30 -71.04 18.55 -73.22
C PRO A 30 -70.61 19.54 -72.13
N SER A 31 -71.36 20.63 -71.93
CA SER A 31 -71.07 21.61 -70.87
C SER A 31 -71.37 21.04 -69.47
N GLU A 32 -72.46 20.29 -69.35
CA GLU A 32 -72.87 19.62 -68.11
C GLU A 32 -71.88 18.50 -67.75
N VAL A 33 -71.52 17.65 -68.70
CA VAL A 33 -70.52 16.58 -68.50
C VAL A 33 -69.18 17.18 -68.05
N LYS A 34 -68.75 18.30 -68.63
CA LYS A 34 -67.53 19.00 -68.22
C LYS A 34 -67.64 19.55 -66.79
N ALA A 35 -68.77 20.14 -66.43
CA ALA A 35 -69.02 20.64 -65.08
C ALA A 35 -69.03 19.50 -64.04
N VAL A 36 -69.74 18.41 -64.32
CA VAL A 36 -69.79 17.20 -63.47
C VAL A 36 -68.39 16.59 -63.30
N THR A 37 -67.64 16.44 -64.39
CA THR A 37 -66.27 15.91 -64.35
C THR A 37 -65.38 16.78 -63.47
N LYS A 38 -65.52 18.11 -63.56
CA LYS A 38 -64.76 19.05 -62.71
C LYS A 38 -65.11 18.88 -61.24
N ILE A 39 -66.40 18.81 -60.90
CA ILE A 39 -66.87 18.57 -59.52
C ILE A 39 -66.32 17.24 -58.98
N GLN A 40 -66.45 16.16 -59.76
CA GLN A 40 -65.95 14.84 -59.37
C GLN A 40 -64.43 14.82 -59.19
N SER A 41 -63.67 15.45 -60.10
CA SER A 41 -62.21 15.54 -59.97
C SER A 41 -61.80 16.31 -58.72
N TYR A 42 -62.52 17.39 -58.39
CA TYR A 42 -62.24 18.21 -57.22
C TYR A 42 -62.57 17.44 -55.93
N HIS A 43 -63.69 16.71 -55.91
CA HIS A 43 -64.07 15.87 -54.78
C HIS A 43 -63.04 14.77 -54.52
N ARG A 44 -62.63 14.02 -55.56
CA ARG A 44 -61.59 12.99 -55.44
C ARG A 44 -60.26 13.58 -54.96
N ALA A 45 -59.84 14.72 -55.50
CA ALA A 45 -58.64 15.41 -55.04
C ALA A 45 -58.74 15.84 -53.57
N THR A 46 -59.91 16.32 -53.14
CA THR A 46 -60.14 16.71 -51.75
C THR A 46 -60.01 15.51 -50.82
N GLN A 47 -60.61 14.37 -51.16
CA GLN A 47 -60.46 13.15 -50.35
C GLN A 47 -59.00 12.72 -50.23
N ILE A 48 -58.24 12.71 -51.34
CA ILE A 48 -56.83 12.35 -51.33
C ILE A 48 -56.01 13.30 -50.46
N ARG A 49 -56.29 14.62 -50.53
CA ARG A 49 -55.58 15.62 -49.72
C ARG A 49 -55.82 15.43 -48.24
N VAL A 50 -57.06 15.12 -47.84
CA VAL A 50 -57.39 14.84 -46.43
C VAL A 50 -56.56 13.66 -45.92
N VAL A 51 -56.59 12.53 -46.64
CA VAL A 51 -55.81 11.33 -46.28
C VAL A 51 -54.31 11.63 -46.24
N TYR A 52 -53.79 12.38 -47.22
CA TYR A 52 -52.39 12.79 -47.24
C TYR A 52 -52.00 13.61 -46.00
N HIS A 53 -52.81 14.61 -45.63
CA HIS A 53 -52.55 15.42 -44.45
C HIS A 53 -52.60 14.63 -43.15
N GLU A 54 -53.52 13.67 -43.03
CA GLU A 54 -53.58 12.76 -41.88
C GLU A 54 -52.31 11.93 -41.74
N VAL A 55 -51.82 11.34 -42.85
CA VAL A 55 -50.58 10.56 -42.88
C VAL A 55 -49.37 11.44 -42.52
N VAL A 56 -49.28 12.64 -43.09
CA VAL A 56 -48.20 13.59 -42.78
C VAL A 56 -48.23 14.00 -41.31
N ALA A 57 -49.41 14.31 -40.75
CA ALA A 57 -49.55 14.66 -39.34
C ALA A 57 -49.15 13.50 -38.42
N ALA A 58 -49.57 12.27 -38.74
CA ALA A 58 -49.18 11.07 -38.00
C ALA A 58 -47.65 10.84 -38.06
N ALA A 59 -47.03 10.99 -39.24
CA ALA A 59 -45.58 10.87 -39.39
C ALA A 59 -44.83 11.93 -38.57
N GLN A 60 -45.27 13.19 -38.60
CA GLN A 60 -44.69 14.26 -37.81
C GLN A 60 -44.82 14.01 -36.31
N LEU A 61 -45.97 13.48 -35.85
CA LEU A 61 -46.19 13.09 -34.46
C LEU A 61 -45.18 12.02 -34.01
N ILE A 62 -45.03 10.96 -34.79
CA ILE A 62 -44.07 9.88 -34.52
C ILE A 62 -42.66 10.45 -34.44
N GLN A 63 -42.25 11.23 -35.45
CA GLN A 63 -40.90 11.81 -35.47
C GLN A 63 -40.65 12.73 -34.28
N ARG A 64 -41.63 13.57 -33.89
CA ARG A 64 -41.54 14.44 -32.72
C ARG A 64 -41.35 13.62 -31.44
N MET A 65 -42.13 12.56 -31.25
CA MET A 65 -42.04 11.69 -30.09
C MET A 65 -40.70 10.96 -30.00
N VAL A 66 -40.20 10.44 -31.12
CA VAL A 66 -38.90 9.76 -31.20
C VAL A 66 -37.76 10.72 -30.89
N ARG A 67 -37.73 11.90 -31.52
CA ARG A 67 -36.70 12.93 -31.23
C ARG A 67 -36.73 13.35 -29.77
N GLY A 68 -37.92 13.54 -29.19
CA GLY A 68 -38.09 13.84 -27.77
C GLY A 68 -37.61 12.72 -26.85
N CYS A 69 -37.91 11.46 -27.17
CA CYS A 69 -37.45 10.30 -26.41
C CYS A 69 -35.91 10.20 -26.42
N LEU A 70 -35.29 10.33 -27.61
CA LEU A 70 -33.84 10.32 -27.76
C LEU A 70 -33.18 11.49 -27.02
N GLY A 71 -33.76 12.69 -27.09
CA GLY A 71 -33.29 13.87 -26.35
C GLY A 71 -33.29 13.64 -24.84
N ARG A 72 -34.38 13.08 -24.29
CA ARG A 72 -34.48 12.73 -22.87
C ARG A 72 -33.46 11.68 -22.45
N ARG A 73 -33.26 10.63 -23.26
CA ARG A 73 -32.22 9.61 -22.98
C ARG A 73 -30.82 10.21 -22.96
N ARG A 74 -30.49 11.09 -23.91
CA ARG A 74 -29.20 11.79 -23.93
C ARG A 74 -29.02 12.68 -22.69
N ALA A 75 -30.04 13.46 -22.34
CA ALA A 75 -30.01 14.31 -21.15
C ALA A 75 -29.85 13.48 -19.86
N GLN A 76 -30.55 12.35 -19.74
CA GLN A 76 -30.40 11.44 -18.61
C GLN A 76 -28.98 10.88 -18.51
N ALA A 77 -28.38 10.47 -19.63
CA ALA A 77 -27.00 9.98 -19.65
C ALA A 77 -25.99 11.05 -19.20
N VAL A 78 -26.13 12.29 -19.69
CA VAL A 78 -25.28 13.42 -19.29
C VAL A 78 -25.47 13.74 -17.79
N ASN A 79 -26.71 13.75 -17.31
CA ASN A 79 -27.01 13.99 -15.89
C ASN A 79 -26.43 12.88 -15.00
N LEU A 80 -26.50 11.62 -15.43
CA LEU A 80 -25.91 10.50 -14.72
C LEU A 80 -24.38 10.64 -14.64
N GLN A 81 -23.72 10.99 -15.74
CA GLN A 81 -22.27 11.26 -15.75
C GLN A 81 -21.89 12.39 -14.80
N ARG A 82 -22.62 13.52 -14.83
CA ARG A 82 -22.42 14.64 -13.92
C ARG A 82 -22.57 14.22 -12.46
N ASN A 83 -23.62 13.47 -12.14
CA ASN A 83 -23.86 12.97 -10.79
C ASN A 83 -22.76 12.01 -10.33
N ASN A 84 -22.29 11.13 -11.20
CA ASN A 84 -21.18 10.22 -10.90
C ASN A 84 -19.89 11.00 -10.61
N TRP A 85 -19.59 12.03 -11.39
CA TRP A 85 -18.43 12.88 -11.17
C TRP A 85 -18.50 13.61 -9.82
N LEU A 86 -19.65 14.19 -9.48
CA LEU A 86 -19.88 14.85 -8.19
C LEU A 86 -19.73 13.87 -7.01
N ARG A 87 -20.32 12.67 -7.13
CA ARG A 87 -20.18 11.59 -6.13
C ARG A 87 -18.73 11.18 -5.95
N GLN A 88 -18.01 10.98 -7.06
CA GLN A 88 -16.61 10.61 -7.03
C GLN A 88 -15.76 11.69 -6.35
N HIS A 89 -15.99 12.96 -6.66
CA HIS A 89 -15.30 14.07 -6.00
C HIS A 89 -15.56 14.10 -4.47
N PHE A 90 -16.82 13.93 -4.06
CA PHE A 90 -17.19 13.82 -2.65
C PHE A 90 -16.45 12.67 -1.95
N PHE A 91 -16.48 11.46 -2.52
CA PHE A 91 -15.80 10.31 -1.92
C PHE A 91 -14.28 10.46 -1.90
N HIS A 92 -13.68 11.08 -2.92
CA HIS A 92 -12.25 11.40 -2.91
C HIS A 92 -11.89 12.39 -1.79
N HIS A 93 -12.73 13.39 -1.52
CA HIS A 93 -12.54 14.29 -0.40
C HIS A 93 -12.59 13.55 0.95
N CYS A 94 -13.62 12.71 1.16
CA CYS A 94 -13.75 11.89 2.36
C CYS A 94 -12.55 10.95 2.53
N ALA A 95 -12.14 10.27 1.46
CA ALA A 95 -10.98 9.39 1.45
C ALA A 95 -9.70 10.13 1.83
N ARG A 96 -9.44 11.32 1.26
CA ARG A 96 -8.30 12.17 1.63
C ARG A 96 -8.30 12.52 3.12
N THR A 97 -9.46 12.87 3.68
CA THR A 97 -9.59 13.22 5.11
C THR A 97 -9.30 12.02 6.01
N ILE A 98 -9.86 10.85 5.69
CA ILE A 98 -9.60 9.60 6.42
C ILE A 98 -8.11 9.24 6.32
N GLN A 99 -7.55 9.25 5.12
CA GLN A 99 -6.13 8.93 4.88
C GLN A 99 -5.20 9.89 5.62
N LYS A 100 -5.48 11.20 5.62
CA LYS A 100 -4.70 12.19 6.38
C LYS A 100 -4.68 11.87 7.87
N ARG A 101 -5.85 11.62 8.46
CA ARG A 101 -5.98 11.27 9.89
C ARG A 101 -5.24 9.96 10.20
N PHE A 102 -5.44 8.94 9.38
CA PHE A 102 -4.80 7.63 9.57
C PHE A 102 -3.27 7.71 9.44
N ARG A 103 -2.75 8.42 8.43
CA ARG A 103 -1.30 8.65 8.29
C ARG A 103 -0.71 9.35 9.53
N GLY A 104 -1.42 10.36 10.05
CA GLY A 104 -1.03 11.04 11.29
C GLY A 104 -1.03 10.12 12.51
N TYR A 105 -2.10 9.32 12.69
CA TYR A 105 -2.18 8.31 13.75
C TYR A 105 -1.02 7.31 13.65
N ARG A 106 -0.83 6.69 12.48
CA ARG A 106 0.23 5.70 12.25
C ARG A 106 1.62 6.28 12.51
N SER A 107 1.89 7.51 12.10
CA SER A 107 3.17 8.17 12.35
C SER A 107 3.44 8.29 13.86
N ARG A 108 2.46 8.77 14.64
CA ARG A 108 2.58 8.92 16.09
C ARG A 108 2.65 7.58 16.83
N SER A 109 1.95 6.56 16.36
CA SER A 109 1.90 5.25 17.04
C SER A 109 3.03 4.31 16.66
N CYS A 110 3.62 4.45 15.46
CA CYS A 110 4.59 3.45 14.95
C CYS A 110 5.98 4.02 14.65
N ILE A 111 6.11 5.30 14.33
CA ILE A 111 7.40 5.90 13.92
C ILE A 111 7.95 6.80 15.02
N HIS A 112 7.09 7.65 15.59
CA HIS A 112 7.46 8.62 16.62
C HIS A 112 6.86 8.24 17.97
N ASP A 113 7.16 7.01 18.44
CA ASP A 113 6.84 6.63 19.81
C ASP A 113 7.79 7.34 20.77
N PHE A 114 7.33 8.49 21.28
CA PHE A 114 8.08 9.29 22.25
C PHE A 114 8.41 8.49 23.52
N TYR A 115 7.46 7.72 24.04
CA TYR A 115 7.63 6.95 25.26
C TYR A 115 8.58 5.77 25.03
N GLY A 116 8.44 5.07 23.90
CA GLY A 116 9.38 4.02 23.49
C GLY A 116 10.81 4.55 23.32
N ARG A 117 10.98 5.73 22.71
CA ARG A 117 12.31 6.36 22.58
C ARG A 117 12.88 6.80 23.93
N LYS A 118 12.07 7.38 24.81
CA LYS A 118 12.50 7.77 26.16
C LYS A 118 12.99 6.56 26.96
N LEU A 119 12.21 5.47 26.96
CA LEU A 119 12.59 4.21 27.62
C LEU A 119 13.87 3.62 27.03
N TYR A 120 14.08 3.72 25.72
CA TYR A 120 15.33 3.28 25.10
C TYR A 120 16.53 4.11 25.58
N LEU A 121 16.40 5.44 25.60
CA LEU A 121 17.47 6.32 26.07
C LEU A 121 17.83 6.06 27.54
N GLU A 122 16.83 5.91 28.41
CA GLU A 122 17.04 5.54 29.83
C GLU A 122 17.76 4.19 29.96
N LYS A 123 17.45 3.21 29.10
CA LYS A 123 18.18 1.92 29.08
C LYS A 123 19.63 2.07 28.62
N VAL A 124 19.88 2.90 27.61
CA VAL A 124 21.23 3.17 27.11
C VAL A 124 22.05 3.91 28.16
N GLU A 125 21.46 4.87 28.86
CA GLU A 125 22.08 5.60 29.96
C GLU A 125 22.51 4.65 31.08
N LYS A 126 21.57 3.85 31.61
CA LYS A 126 21.87 2.84 32.65
C LYS A 126 22.94 1.85 32.23
N ARG A 127 22.92 1.40 30.97
CA ARG A 127 23.97 0.51 30.43
C ARG A 127 25.31 1.21 30.34
N GLY A 128 25.32 2.50 29.98
CA GLY A 128 26.51 3.33 29.94
C GLY A 128 27.12 3.51 31.33
N GLU A 129 26.30 3.80 32.34
CA GLU A 129 26.70 3.87 33.74
C GLU A 129 27.28 2.54 34.22
N TRP A 130 26.57 1.43 34.01
CA TRP A 130 27.05 0.10 34.36
C TRP A 130 28.40 -0.23 33.70
N THR A 131 28.56 0.10 32.41
CA THR A 131 29.83 -0.14 31.70
C THR A 131 30.96 0.71 32.27
N LYS A 132 30.69 1.97 32.64
CA LYS A 132 31.68 2.84 33.30
C LYS A 132 32.10 2.27 34.65
N ASP A 133 31.15 1.85 35.47
CA ASP A 133 31.42 1.28 36.79
C ASP A 133 32.20 -0.04 36.69
N TYR A 134 31.81 -0.90 35.75
CA TYR A 134 32.52 -2.14 35.45
C TYR A 134 33.98 -1.89 35.04
N LEU A 135 34.21 -0.99 34.07
CA LEU A 135 35.57 -0.64 33.62
C LEU A 135 36.38 0.02 34.73
N ALA A 136 35.76 0.85 35.58
CA ALA A 136 36.42 1.46 36.72
C ALA A 136 36.84 0.41 37.76
N ALA A 137 36.01 -0.60 38.02
CA ALA A 137 36.33 -1.72 38.90
C ALA A 137 37.45 -2.59 38.33
N GLU A 138 37.35 -2.98 37.06
CA GLU A 138 38.38 -3.77 36.37
C GLU A 138 39.72 -3.03 36.32
N HIS A 139 39.70 -1.72 36.06
CA HIS A 139 40.91 -0.88 36.08
C HIS A 139 41.55 -0.83 37.47
N LYS A 140 40.76 -0.70 38.54
CA LYS A 140 41.27 -0.74 39.92
C LYS A 140 41.89 -2.09 40.25
N GLU A 141 41.26 -3.18 39.85
CA GLU A 141 41.77 -4.54 40.04
C GLU A 141 43.10 -4.75 39.31
N LYS A 142 43.17 -4.34 38.03
CA LYS A 142 44.42 -4.40 37.25
C LYS A 142 45.54 -3.55 37.84
N LEU A 143 45.23 -2.35 38.33
CA LEU A 143 46.22 -1.52 39.03
C LEU A 143 46.70 -2.17 40.32
N ALA A 144 45.81 -2.78 41.10
CA ALA A 144 46.20 -3.50 42.32
C ALA A 144 47.06 -4.72 41.99
N ALA A 145 46.68 -5.51 40.99
CA ALA A 145 47.45 -6.65 40.51
C ALA A 145 48.83 -6.23 39.96
N ALA A 146 48.89 -5.12 39.22
CA ALA A 146 50.14 -4.56 38.72
C ALA A 146 51.07 -4.16 39.87
N LYS A 147 50.56 -3.44 40.89
CA LYS A 147 51.33 -3.08 42.09
C LYS A 147 51.87 -4.31 42.81
N VAL A 148 51.04 -5.33 43.02
CA VAL A 148 51.49 -6.59 43.64
C VAL A 148 52.56 -7.27 42.79
N SER A 149 52.42 -7.28 41.46
CA SER A 149 53.43 -7.87 40.57
C SER A 149 54.74 -7.09 40.58
N GLU A 150 54.70 -5.76 40.69
CA GLU A 150 55.88 -4.91 40.84
C GLU A 150 56.55 -5.17 42.20
N GLU A 151 55.79 -5.21 43.29
CA GLU A 151 56.31 -5.55 44.62
C GLU A 151 56.96 -6.94 44.64
N LEU A 152 56.38 -7.92 43.96
CA LEU A 152 56.95 -9.27 43.82
C LEU A 152 58.26 -9.24 43.03
N LYS A 153 58.31 -8.55 41.89
CA LYS A 153 59.54 -8.40 41.10
C LYS A 153 60.65 -7.71 41.90
N VAL A 154 60.33 -6.62 42.60
CA VAL A 154 61.29 -5.92 43.46
C VAL A 154 61.76 -6.85 44.59
N ARG A 155 60.89 -7.69 45.16
CA ARG A 155 61.29 -8.70 46.15
C ARG A 155 62.18 -9.78 45.57
N GLU A 156 61.92 -10.26 44.36
CA GLU A 156 62.75 -11.24 43.66
C GLU A 156 64.13 -10.67 43.33
N GLU A 157 64.19 -9.45 42.80
CA GLU A 157 65.45 -8.71 42.56
C GLU A 157 66.22 -8.50 43.87
N PHE A 158 65.54 -8.11 44.95
CA PHE A 158 66.16 -7.98 46.27
C PHE A 158 66.70 -9.31 46.80
N GLN A 159 65.97 -10.42 46.62
CA GLN A 159 66.43 -11.75 47.00
C GLN A 159 67.65 -12.20 46.20
N HIS A 160 67.69 -11.89 44.90
CA HIS A 160 68.86 -12.17 44.06
C HIS A 160 70.09 -11.41 44.58
N LEU A 161 69.96 -10.10 44.81
CA LEU A 161 71.03 -9.27 45.39
C LEU A 161 71.46 -9.76 46.77
N ALA A 162 70.52 -10.17 47.62
CA ALA A 162 70.82 -10.74 48.93
C ALA A 162 71.62 -12.06 48.83
N GLY A 163 71.34 -12.88 47.81
CA GLY A 163 72.13 -14.07 47.49
C GLY A 163 73.57 -13.74 47.10
N ASP A 164 73.79 -12.70 46.28
CA ASP A 164 75.12 -12.25 45.87
C ASP A 164 75.92 -11.66 47.06
N LEU A 165 75.23 -10.96 47.96
CA LEU A 165 75.82 -10.30 49.14
C LEU A 165 75.96 -11.19 50.38
N HIS A 166 75.82 -12.51 50.25
CA HIS A 166 75.88 -13.45 51.38
C HIS A 166 77.17 -13.39 52.21
N HIS A 167 78.28 -12.99 51.60
CA HIS A 167 79.58 -12.85 52.28
C HIS A 167 79.59 -11.72 53.33
N LEU A 168 78.61 -10.81 53.32
CA LEU A 168 78.47 -9.73 54.30
C LEU A 168 77.67 -10.14 55.55
N MET A 169 77.18 -11.39 55.58
CA MET A 169 76.40 -11.96 56.68
C MET A 169 77.28 -12.25 57.91
N SER A 170 76.70 -12.11 59.10
CA SER A 170 77.36 -12.45 60.37
C SER A 170 77.64 -13.95 60.44
N THR A 171 78.84 -14.28 60.90
CA THR A 171 79.18 -15.64 61.33
C THR A 171 79.04 -15.74 62.85
N ARG A 172 79.11 -16.96 63.40
CA ARG A 172 79.05 -17.19 64.85
C ARG A 172 80.14 -16.43 65.62
N THR A 173 81.26 -16.12 64.97
CA THR A 173 82.44 -15.53 65.60
C THR A 173 82.64 -14.05 65.21
N ILE A 174 82.14 -13.62 64.05
CA ILE A 174 82.33 -12.25 63.53
C ILE A 174 80.97 -11.66 63.13
N PRO A 175 80.57 -10.49 63.67
CA PRO A 175 79.35 -9.80 63.27
C PRO A 175 79.47 -9.29 61.82
N GLY A 176 78.40 -9.44 61.05
CA GLY A 176 78.29 -9.00 59.67
C GLY A 176 78.08 -7.48 59.57
N VAL A 177 78.28 -6.93 58.38
CA VAL A 177 78.22 -5.48 58.14
C VAL A 177 76.85 -4.90 58.52
N TYR A 178 75.78 -5.69 58.34
CA TYR A 178 74.40 -5.28 58.63
C TYR A 178 73.91 -5.63 60.05
N ASN A 179 74.79 -6.15 60.92
CA ASN A 179 74.48 -6.46 62.32
C ASN A 179 75.63 -6.03 63.27
N PRO A 180 75.92 -4.72 63.38
CA PRO A 180 76.99 -4.23 64.25
C PRO A 180 76.62 -4.37 65.74
N PRO A 181 77.56 -4.75 66.63
CA PRO A 181 77.28 -5.09 68.03
C PRO A 181 76.87 -3.91 68.93
N TYR A 182 76.92 -2.67 68.42
CA TYR A 182 76.66 -1.44 69.18
C TYR A 182 75.58 -0.54 68.55
N SER A 183 74.78 -1.05 67.60
CA SER A 183 73.68 -0.28 67.01
C SER A 183 72.34 -0.86 67.43
N ASP A 184 71.50 -0.02 68.04
CA ASP A 184 70.13 -0.39 68.41
C ASP A 184 69.17 -0.33 67.21
N LEU A 185 69.59 0.28 66.09
CA LEU A 185 68.79 0.46 64.88
C LEU A 185 69.35 -0.35 63.71
N LEU A 186 68.88 -1.59 63.58
CA LEU A 186 69.24 -2.45 62.46
C LEU A 186 68.61 -1.96 61.15
N PRO A 187 69.36 -1.91 60.03
CA PRO A 187 68.80 -1.65 58.71
C PRO A 187 67.70 -2.66 58.36
N ARG A 188 66.52 -2.17 57.97
CA ARG A 188 65.34 -3.00 57.63
C ARG A 188 64.93 -2.81 56.18
N ALA A 189 64.55 -3.91 55.53
CA ALA A 189 63.92 -3.92 54.21
C ALA A 189 62.71 -4.86 54.29
N PHE A 190 61.56 -4.46 53.72
CA PHE A 190 60.32 -5.24 53.76
C PHE A 190 59.97 -5.75 55.18
N GLU A 191 60.06 -4.85 56.17
CA GLU A 191 59.72 -5.07 57.59
C GLU A 191 60.62 -6.03 58.38
N LYS A 192 61.56 -6.73 57.72
CA LYS A 192 62.58 -7.58 58.37
C LYS A 192 63.98 -6.93 58.34
N PRO A 193 64.86 -7.23 59.31
CA PRO A 193 66.26 -6.80 59.25
C PRO A 193 66.97 -7.45 58.04
N ILE A 194 67.87 -6.70 57.39
CA ILE A 194 68.60 -7.17 56.19
C ILE A 194 69.36 -8.48 56.46
N GLU A 195 69.91 -8.63 57.67
CA GLU A 195 70.62 -9.82 58.12
C GLU A 195 69.78 -11.11 58.05
N GLU A 196 68.47 -11.02 58.30
CA GLU A 196 67.54 -12.16 58.23
C GLU A 196 67.29 -12.57 56.77
N HIS A 197 67.15 -11.60 55.86
CA HIS A 197 67.04 -11.87 54.42
C HIS A 197 68.28 -12.54 53.85
N LEU A 198 69.48 -12.12 54.29
CA LEU A 198 70.75 -12.75 53.88
C LEU A 198 70.82 -14.22 54.34
N ARG A 199 70.38 -14.51 55.57
CA ARG A 199 70.30 -15.90 56.07
C ARG A 199 69.28 -16.73 55.28
N GLU A 200 68.08 -16.20 55.04
CA GLU A 200 67.03 -16.89 54.28
C GLU A 200 67.45 -17.21 52.84
N ALA A 201 68.24 -16.34 52.20
CA ALA A 201 68.80 -16.57 50.87
C ALA A 201 69.89 -17.67 50.86
N CYS A 202 70.71 -17.75 51.91
CA CYS A 202 71.80 -18.72 52.03
C CYS A 202 71.35 -20.14 52.41
N VAL A 203 70.16 -20.29 52.98
CA VAL A 203 69.62 -21.63 53.28
C VAL A 203 69.42 -22.36 51.96
N ALA A 204 70.34 -23.28 51.65
CA ALA A 204 70.22 -24.18 50.51
C ALA A 204 68.86 -24.88 50.55
N LYS A 205 67.91 -24.40 49.72
CA LYS A 205 66.59 -25.01 49.61
C LYS A 205 66.78 -26.34 48.89
N MET A 206 66.71 -27.44 49.65
CA MET A 206 66.68 -28.79 49.08
C MET A 206 65.58 -28.85 48.00
N PRO A 207 65.89 -29.36 46.79
CA PRO A 207 64.92 -29.41 45.70
C PRO A 207 63.68 -30.18 46.15
N ALA A 208 62.50 -29.74 45.69
CA ALA A 208 61.23 -30.33 46.10
C ALA A 208 61.15 -31.85 45.80
N SER A 209 61.96 -32.34 44.87
CA SER A 209 62.14 -33.77 44.57
C SER A 209 62.74 -34.60 45.72
N LEU A 210 63.50 -34.00 46.64
CA LEU A 210 64.08 -34.67 47.81
C LEU A 210 63.21 -34.54 49.07
N LYS A 211 62.09 -33.81 48.99
CA LYS A 211 61.14 -33.67 50.10
C LYS A 211 60.24 -34.91 50.12
N ARG A 212 60.52 -35.82 51.05
CA ARG A 212 59.74 -37.04 51.30
C ARG A 212 58.26 -36.68 51.48
N THR A 213 57.43 -37.11 50.52
CA THR A 213 55.99 -36.87 50.52
C THR A 213 55.37 -37.56 51.73
N ARG A 214 55.04 -36.81 52.78
CA ARG A 214 54.19 -37.33 53.85
C ARG A 214 52.80 -37.53 53.26
N HIS A 215 52.40 -38.80 53.08
CA HIS A 215 51.03 -39.21 52.81
C HIS A 215 50.11 -38.56 53.86
N ARG A 216 49.43 -37.50 53.47
CA ARG A 216 48.34 -36.92 54.25
C ARG A 216 47.09 -37.69 53.83
N SER A 217 46.61 -38.53 54.74
CA SER A 217 45.32 -39.23 54.67
C SER A 217 44.22 -38.26 54.24
N ALA A 218 43.66 -38.50 53.06
CA ALA A 218 42.49 -37.81 52.55
C ALA A 218 41.30 -38.10 53.47
N ARG A 219 40.90 -37.12 54.28
CA ARG A 219 39.58 -37.12 54.91
C ARG A 219 38.61 -36.57 53.87
N ALA A 220 37.88 -37.50 53.24
CA ALA A 220 36.75 -37.19 52.38
C ALA A 220 35.78 -36.28 53.14
N GLN A 221 35.62 -35.05 52.65
CA GLN A 221 34.50 -34.20 53.02
C GLN A 221 33.38 -34.42 52.01
N GLY A 222 32.19 -34.62 52.56
CA GLY A 222 31.01 -35.14 51.90
C GLY A 222 30.56 -34.33 50.70
N SER A 223 30.29 -35.05 49.62
CA SER A 223 29.35 -34.64 48.60
C SER A 223 27.96 -34.57 49.22
N ALA A 224 27.49 -33.37 49.56
CA ALA A 224 26.07 -33.11 49.76
C ALA A 224 25.49 -32.65 48.42
N ARG A 225 24.93 -33.61 47.67
CA ARG A 225 23.98 -33.32 46.59
C ARG A 225 22.67 -32.85 47.23
N PHE A 226 22.47 -31.54 47.29
CA PHE A 226 21.13 -30.97 47.40
C PHE A 226 20.61 -30.70 45.98
N GLY A 227 19.62 -31.50 45.57
CA GLY A 227 18.70 -31.09 44.53
C GLY A 227 17.61 -30.23 45.15
N ALA A 228 17.48 -29.00 44.68
CA ALA A 228 16.31 -28.17 44.92
C ALA A 228 16.02 -27.32 43.67
N SER A 229 14.80 -27.55 43.16
CA SER A 229 13.95 -26.65 42.38
C SER A 229 14.51 -25.96 41.13
N GLN A 230 14.07 -26.47 39.98
CA GLN A 230 13.69 -25.66 38.83
C GLN A 230 12.62 -24.64 39.25
N ALA A 231 13.02 -23.42 39.60
CA ALA A 231 12.18 -22.23 39.56
C ALA A 231 13.02 -20.98 39.89
N GLU A 232 14.09 -20.73 39.12
CA GLU A 232 14.81 -19.43 39.13
C GLU A 232 15.79 -19.35 37.93
N ALA A 233 15.35 -19.82 36.76
CA ALA A 233 16.11 -19.66 35.52
C ALA A 233 15.68 -18.37 34.81
N SER A 234 15.88 -17.22 35.47
CA SER A 234 15.74 -15.90 34.85
C SER A 234 16.41 -14.78 35.62
N PHE A 235 17.63 -14.97 36.16
CA PHE A 235 18.48 -13.83 36.57
C PHE A 235 19.94 -14.23 36.88
N LEU A 236 20.59 -14.92 35.95
CA LEU A 236 22.05 -14.98 35.91
C LEU A 236 22.47 -14.59 34.50
N GLU A 237 22.43 -13.29 34.26
CA GLU A 237 23.10 -12.68 33.12
C GLU A 237 24.61 -12.89 33.37
N GLU A 238 25.17 -13.91 32.72
CA GLU A 238 26.61 -14.13 32.63
C GLU A 238 27.30 -12.79 32.43
N VAL A 239 28.27 -12.48 33.29
CA VAL A 239 29.15 -11.31 33.19
C VAL A 239 30.02 -11.49 31.94
N ARG A 240 29.45 -11.25 30.77
CA ARG A 240 30.15 -11.17 29.49
C ARG A 240 30.20 -9.72 29.05
N PRO A 241 31.29 -9.31 28.37
CA PRO A 241 31.39 -7.97 27.80
C PRO A 241 30.23 -7.71 26.81
N PRO A 242 29.78 -6.45 26.68
CA PRO A 242 28.57 -6.08 25.95
C PRO A 242 28.78 -6.13 24.43
N GLN A 243 28.87 -7.32 23.84
CA GLN A 243 29.02 -7.50 22.39
C GLN A 243 28.24 -8.70 21.81
N GLU A 244 26.98 -8.90 22.17
CA GLU A 244 26.08 -9.67 21.31
C GLU A 244 24.75 -8.92 21.19
N ILE A 245 24.52 -8.33 20.00
CA ILE A 245 23.20 -7.85 19.62
C ILE A 245 22.37 -9.11 19.45
N ALA A 246 21.54 -9.44 20.45
CA ALA A 246 20.62 -10.56 20.39
C ALA A 246 19.87 -10.53 19.05
N GLU A 247 19.96 -11.63 18.29
CA GLU A 247 19.24 -11.79 17.03
C GLU A 247 17.76 -11.53 17.28
N LYS A 248 17.21 -10.48 16.66
CA LYS A 248 15.80 -10.10 16.84
C LYS A 248 14.92 -11.28 16.45
N ALA A 249 14.11 -11.75 17.41
CA ALA A 249 13.13 -12.80 17.18
C ALA A 249 12.25 -12.45 15.95
N PRO A 250 12.01 -13.41 15.04
CA PRO A 250 11.29 -13.14 13.80
C PRO A 250 9.85 -12.70 14.07
N CYS A 251 9.40 -11.63 13.41
CA CYS A 251 8.02 -11.16 13.53
C CYS A 251 7.05 -12.14 12.82
N PHE A 252 6.00 -12.57 13.51
CA PHE A 252 4.94 -13.42 12.94
C PHE A 252 3.64 -12.61 12.80
N SER A 253 2.91 -12.79 11.69
CA SER A 253 1.53 -12.30 11.54
C SER A 253 0.56 -13.46 11.42
N ARG A 254 -0.66 -13.25 11.95
CA ARG A 254 -1.80 -14.12 11.71
C ARG A 254 -2.41 -13.75 10.35
N ALA A 255 -2.43 -14.69 9.41
CA ALA A 255 -3.19 -14.53 8.18
C ALA A 255 -4.69 -14.78 8.46
N ALA A 256 -5.55 -13.87 7.97
CA ALA A 256 -6.99 -13.86 8.25
C ALA A 256 -7.74 -15.13 7.80
N SER A 257 -7.17 -15.95 6.92
CA SER A 257 -7.83 -17.12 6.33
C SER A 257 -7.48 -18.47 6.94
N SER A 258 -6.42 -18.59 7.77
CA SER A 258 -5.96 -19.91 8.24
C SER A 258 -5.53 -19.98 9.71
N GLY A 259 -5.54 -18.88 10.46
CA GLY A 259 -5.19 -18.84 11.88
C GLY A 259 -3.72 -19.20 12.23
N ARG A 260 -2.96 -19.76 11.28
CA ARG A 260 -1.54 -20.10 11.44
C ARG A 260 -0.68 -18.83 11.43
N LEU A 261 0.17 -18.71 12.44
CA LEU A 261 1.23 -17.70 12.53
C LEU A 261 2.25 -17.96 11.41
N ARG A 262 2.44 -17.01 10.51
CA ARG A 262 3.48 -17.06 9.48
C ARG A 262 4.50 -15.95 9.73
N LYS A 263 5.78 -16.28 9.57
CA LYS A 263 6.88 -15.30 9.63
C LYS A 263 6.64 -14.24 8.54
N ILE A 264 6.60 -12.97 8.94
CA ILE A 264 6.37 -11.86 8.01
C ILE A 264 7.63 -11.72 7.16
N GLN A 265 7.52 -12.15 5.91
CA GLN A 265 8.58 -12.00 4.93
C GLN A 265 8.65 -10.53 4.49
N GLY A 266 9.82 -9.91 4.63
CA GLY A 266 10.07 -8.57 4.09
C GLY A 266 9.98 -8.52 2.56
N PRO A 267 10.06 -7.32 1.95
CA PRO A 267 9.85 -7.11 0.52
C PRO A 267 10.88 -7.83 -0.39
N PHE A 268 11.99 -8.30 0.17
CA PHE A 268 13.04 -9.01 -0.55
C PHE A 268 13.03 -10.50 -0.16
N ARG A 269 12.84 -11.38 -1.15
CA ARG A 269 13.04 -12.82 -1.00
C ARG A 269 14.53 -13.12 -1.12
N SER A 270 15.05 -14.08 -0.36
CA SER A 270 16.41 -14.56 -0.61
C SER A 270 16.47 -15.28 -1.96
N ARG A 271 17.65 -15.30 -2.59
CA ARG A 271 17.87 -15.95 -3.88
C ARG A 271 17.39 -17.41 -3.89
N GLU A 272 17.73 -18.16 -2.85
CA GLU A 272 17.31 -19.56 -2.66
C GLU A 272 15.78 -19.71 -2.59
N GLN A 273 15.08 -18.77 -1.96
CA GLN A 273 13.61 -18.82 -1.88
C GLN A 273 12.94 -18.48 -3.22
N ILE A 274 13.57 -17.63 -4.03
CA ILE A 274 13.11 -17.36 -5.41
C ILE A 274 13.30 -18.62 -6.25
N GLU A 275 14.45 -19.30 -6.13
CA GLU A 275 14.74 -20.54 -6.84
C GLU A 275 13.75 -21.66 -6.44
N VAL A 276 13.49 -21.85 -5.14
CA VAL A 276 12.49 -22.81 -4.66
C VAL A 276 11.08 -22.48 -5.13
N ALA A 277 10.69 -21.19 -5.15
CA ALA A 277 9.39 -20.77 -5.66
C ALA A 277 9.26 -21.01 -7.16
N ASN A 278 10.33 -20.76 -7.93
CA ASN A 278 10.36 -21.01 -9.37
C ASN A 278 10.32 -22.50 -9.70
N VAL A 279 11.04 -23.34 -8.93
CA VAL A 279 10.98 -24.81 -9.07
C VAL A 279 9.58 -25.34 -8.73
N LYS A 280 8.97 -24.84 -7.64
CA LYS A 280 7.58 -25.20 -7.29
C LYS A 280 6.59 -24.74 -8.34
N ALA A 281 6.75 -23.55 -8.92
CA ALA A 281 5.91 -23.08 -10.01
C ALA A 281 6.11 -23.94 -11.26
N ALA A 282 7.34 -24.29 -11.62
CA ALA A 282 7.63 -25.18 -12.74
C ALA A 282 7.02 -26.58 -12.54
N GLN A 283 6.95 -27.09 -11.31
CA GLN A 283 6.32 -28.38 -11.00
C GLN A 283 4.78 -28.30 -10.96
N LEU A 284 4.21 -27.26 -10.35
CA LEU A 284 2.76 -27.06 -10.22
C LEU A 284 2.08 -26.66 -11.53
N TYR A 285 2.77 -25.89 -12.37
CA TYR A 285 2.29 -25.47 -13.68
C TYR A 285 2.89 -26.30 -14.82
N GLY A 286 3.70 -27.32 -14.50
CA GLY A 286 4.39 -28.19 -15.45
C GLY A 286 3.63 -29.46 -15.84
N THR A 287 2.36 -29.60 -15.45
CA THR A 287 1.60 -30.82 -15.76
C THR A 287 0.37 -30.54 -16.61
N ILE A 288 0.38 -31.11 -17.82
CA ILE A 288 -0.76 -31.63 -18.56
C ILE A 288 -1.94 -30.65 -18.69
N GLN A 289 -1.71 -29.53 -19.38
CA GLN A 289 -2.78 -29.03 -20.25
C GLN A 289 -2.57 -29.70 -21.60
N ALA A 290 -3.47 -30.63 -21.94
CA ALA A 290 -3.56 -31.18 -23.27
C ALA A 290 -3.62 -29.98 -24.23
N THR A 291 -2.56 -29.79 -25.01
CA THR A 291 -2.52 -28.80 -26.08
C THR A 291 -3.67 -29.12 -27.01
N GLY A 292 -4.72 -28.29 -26.96
CA GLY A 292 -5.82 -28.44 -27.89
C GLY A 292 -5.30 -28.21 -29.30
N PRO A 293 -5.92 -28.80 -30.35
CA PRO A 293 -5.52 -28.61 -31.74
C PRO A 293 -5.55 -27.13 -32.21
N TYR A 294 -6.06 -26.21 -31.39
CA TYR A 294 -6.09 -24.77 -31.63
C TYR A 294 -5.03 -23.95 -30.85
N ASP A 295 -4.31 -24.53 -29.89
CA ASP A 295 -3.30 -23.82 -29.10
C ASP A 295 -2.01 -23.54 -29.89
N ALA A 296 -1.74 -24.32 -30.93
CA ALA A 296 -0.60 -24.10 -31.82
C ALA A 296 -0.68 -22.73 -32.51
N LEU A 297 -1.89 -22.30 -32.92
CA LEU A 297 -2.12 -20.99 -33.53
C LEU A 297 -1.93 -19.84 -32.53
N GLU A 298 -2.40 -20.00 -31.29
CA GLU A 298 -2.15 -19.01 -30.24
C GLU A 298 -0.67 -18.90 -29.89
N HIS A 299 0.03 -20.04 -29.83
CA HIS A 299 1.45 -20.08 -29.54
C HIS A 299 2.27 -19.43 -30.65
N ASP A 300 1.91 -19.69 -31.91
CA ASP A 300 2.57 -19.10 -33.08
C ASP A 300 2.29 -17.59 -33.15
N GLN A 301 1.07 -17.14 -32.88
CA GLN A 301 0.74 -15.71 -32.76
C GLN A 301 1.51 -15.02 -31.63
N ARG A 302 1.66 -15.65 -30.46
CA ARG A 302 2.48 -15.11 -29.35
C ARG A 302 3.96 -15.07 -29.72
N MET A 303 4.44 -16.07 -30.45
CA MET A 303 5.83 -16.13 -30.92
C MET A 303 6.11 -15.06 -31.97
N GLN A 304 5.23 -14.89 -32.95
CA GLN A 304 5.28 -13.79 -33.93
C GLN A 304 5.16 -12.41 -33.27
N ALA A 305 4.34 -12.27 -32.21
CA ALA A 305 4.25 -11.03 -31.43
C ALA A 305 5.55 -10.73 -30.65
N ARG A 306 6.30 -11.76 -30.21
CA ARG A 306 7.63 -11.60 -29.61
C ARG A 306 8.67 -11.23 -30.67
N ILE A 307 8.68 -11.93 -31.80
CA ILE A 307 9.60 -11.67 -32.91
C ILE A 307 9.39 -10.24 -33.45
N SER A 308 8.15 -9.82 -33.67
CA SER A 308 7.84 -8.45 -34.11
C SER A 308 8.19 -7.36 -33.08
N LYS A 309 8.25 -7.68 -31.78
CA LYS A 309 8.80 -6.76 -30.77
C LYS A 309 10.33 -6.70 -30.80
N LEU A 310 10.99 -7.82 -31.07
CA LEU A 310 12.45 -7.89 -31.18
C LEU A 310 12.98 -7.31 -32.51
N VAL A 311 12.19 -7.36 -33.58
CA VAL A 311 12.60 -6.96 -34.95
C VAL A 311 12.09 -5.56 -35.34
N ARG A 312 11.46 -4.81 -34.42
CA ARG A 312 11.00 -3.44 -34.70
C ARG A 312 12.16 -2.44 -34.71
N SER A 313 12.68 -2.19 -35.90
CA SER A 313 13.38 -0.96 -36.27
C SER A 313 12.55 -0.27 -37.35
N SER A 314 11.57 0.56 -36.97
CA SER A 314 10.81 1.36 -37.93
C SER A 314 10.89 2.85 -37.58
N ASN A 315 11.10 3.72 -38.58
CA ASN A 315 11.28 5.15 -38.39
C ASN A 315 10.03 5.92 -37.89
N LEU A 316 8.98 5.22 -37.45
CA LEU A 316 7.70 5.80 -36.98
C LEU A 316 7.41 5.51 -35.49
N ASP A 317 8.40 5.01 -34.74
CA ASP A 317 8.23 4.44 -33.40
C ASP A 317 7.91 5.46 -32.26
N PHE A 318 7.74 6.74 -32.56
CA PHE A 318 7.32 7.77 -31.58
C PHE A 318 5.84 8.17 -31.65
N ARG A 319 5.03 7.58 -32.54
CA ARG A 319 3.56 7.77 -32.45
C ARG A 319 2.99 6.85 -31.39
N ALA A 320 2.51 7.43 -30.29
CA ALA A 320 1.75 6.72 -29.26
C ALA A 320 0.60 5.95 -29.93
N ALA A 321 0.68 4.62 -29.93
CA ALA A 321 -0.40 3.78 -30.38
C ALA A 321 -1.62 4.08 -29.50
N GLY A 322 -2.66 4.67 -30.10
CA GLY A 322 -3.92 4.93 -29.40
C GLY A 322 -4.37 3.66 -28.68
N ASN A 323 -4.69 3.82 -27.38
CA ASN A 323 -5.17 2.71 -26.55
C ASN A 323 -6.32 2.00 -27.27
N LYS A 324 -6.07 0.79 -27.77
CA LYS A 324 -7.15 -0.09 -28.18
C LYS A 324 -7.97 -0.35 -26.92
N GLU A 325 -9.22 0.12 -26.91
CA GLU A 325 -10.18 -0.16 -25.84
C GLU A 325 -10.23 -1.67 -25.62
N LYS A 326 -9.63 -2.13 -24.52
CA LYS A 326 -9.81 -3.51 -24.10
C LYS A 326 -11.27 -3.63 -23.67
N ALA A 327 -12.03 -4.50 -24.33
CA ALA A 327 -13.35 -4.88 -23.87
C ALA A 327 -13.23 -5.31 -22.40
N THR A 328 -13.95 -4.63 -21.51
CA THR A 328 -13.95 -4.96 -20.09
C THR A 328 -14.49 -6.38 -19.92
N PRO A 329 -13.86 -7.21 -19.08
CA PRO A 329 -14.39 -8.54 -18.81
C PRO A 329 -15.81 -8.41 -18.24
N SER A 330 -16.74 -9.20 -18.75
CA SER A 330 -18.12 -9.24 -18.25
C SER A 330 -18.11 -9.61 -16.77
N SER A 331 -18.30 -8.61 -15.92
CA SER A 331 -18.47 -8.77 -14.48
C SER A 331 -19.68 -9.66 -14.20
N VAL A 332 -19.57 -10.56 -13.21
CA VAL A 332 -20.58 -11.55 -12.78
C VAL A 332 -21.91 -10.91 -12.31
N HIS A 333 -22.03 -9.59 -12.27
CA HIS A 333 -23.19 -8.86 -11.77
C HIS A 333 -24.22 -8.42 -12.83
N VAL A 334 -24.24 -9.04 -14.01
CA VAL A 334 -25.19 -8.67 -15.10
C VAL A 334 -26.68 -8.83 -14.71
N GLY A 335 -26.99 -9.58 -13.67
CA GLY A 335 -28.37 -9.85 -13.24
C GLY A 335 -28.97 -8.95 -12.15
N MET A 336 -28.23 -8.00 -11.56
CA MET A 336 -28.81 -7.10 -10.57
C MET A 336 -29.52 -5.93 -11.27
N PRO A 337 -30.85 -5.78 -11.15
CA PRO A 337 -31.52 -4.59 -11.64
C PRO A 337 -30.91 -3.39 -10.92
N PHE A 338 -30.29 -2.51 -11.70
CA PHE A 338 -29.77 -1.24 -11.22
C PHE A 338 -30.98 -0.44 -10.73
N ASN A 339 -31.24 -0.49 -9.42
CA ASN A 339 -32.26 0.35 -8.82
C ASN A 339 -31.76 1.78 -8.91
N ASP A 340 -32.25 2.52 -9.91
CA ASP A 340 -32.09 3.97 -10.10
C ASP A 340 -32.77 4.79 -8.98
N ARG A 341 -32.90 4.24 -7.77
CA ARG A 341 -33.26 5.05 -6.62
C ARG A 341 -32.08 5.98 -6.36
N PRO A 342 -32.26 7.32 -6.42
CA PRO A 342 -31.23 8.22 -5.92
C PRO A 342 -30.96 7.79 -4.48
N VAL A 343 -29.69 7.56 -4.15
CA VAL A 343 -29.28 7.41 -2.75
C VAL A 343 -29.68 8.72 -2.08
N GLU A 344 -30.82 8.72 -1.41
CA GLU A 344 -31.25 9.79 -0.52
C GLU A 344 -30.24 9.78 0.63
N LEU A 345 -29.24 10.66 0.54
CA LEU A 345 -28.42 11.02 1.68
C LEU A 345 -29.39 11.50 2.76
N ARG A 346 -29.30 10.94 3.97
CA ARG A 346 -30.06 11.44 5.14
C ARG A 346 -29.95 12.96 5.18
N GLY A 347 -31.06 13.66 5.45
CA GLY A 347 -31.13 15.13 5.47
C GLY A 347 -30.03 15.80 6.31
N ASP A 348 -29.51 15.07 7.31
CA ASP A 348 -28.41 15.49 8.17
C ASP A 348 -27.07 15.70 7.44
N TYR A 349 -26.91 15.21 6.21
CA TYR A 349 -25.71 15.38 5.38
C TYR A 349 -25.81 16.51 4.33
N VAL A 350 -26.95 17.23 4.28
CA VAL A 350 -27.09 18.39 3.39
C VAL A 350 -26.24 19.57 3.90
N GLU A 351 -26.01 19.63 5.20
CA GLU A 351 -25.06 20.57 5.79
C GLU A 351 -23.65 19.99 5.72
N LEU A 352 -22.97 20.26 4.60
CA LEU A 352 -21.52 20.16 4.52
C LEU A 352 -20.91 20.81 5.77
N PRO A 353 -20.04 20.12 6.53
CA PRO A 353 -19.46 20.68 7.74
C PRO A 353 -18.79 22.01 7.41
N LYS A 354 -19.34 23.10 7.95
CA LYS A 354 -18.82 24.47 7.79
C LYS A 354 -17.38 24.48 8.29
N ILE A 355 -16.43 24.45 7.37
CA ILE A 355 -15.01 24.65 7.67
C ILE A 355 -14.89 26.10 8.11
N ARG A 356 -14.66 26.34 9.41
CA ARG A 356 -14.24 27.66 9.90
C ARG A 356 -13.02 28.09 9.07
N ASP A 357 -13.10 29.30 8.50
CA ASP A 357 -12.02 29.99 7.79
C ASP A 357 -11.83 29.70 6.28
N LYS A 358 -12.81 29.06 5.61
CA LYS A 358 -12.85 29.04 4.14
C LYS A 358 -14.18 29.55 3.62
N PRO A 359 -14.20 30.38 2.56
CA PRO A 359 -15.45 30.78 1.94
C PRO A 359 -16.19 29.51 1.50
N PRO A 360 -17.51 29.41 1.78
CA PRO A 360 -18.29 28.24 1.41
C PRO A 360 -18.15 28.00 -0.10
N PHE A 361 -17.70 26.79 -0.47
CA PHE A 361 -17.66 26.38 -1.87
C PHE A 361 -19.09 26.47 -2.42
N PHE A 362 -19.32 27.46 -3.29
CA PHE A 362 -20.55 27.69 -4.04
C PHE A 362 -21.82 27.73 -3.18
N THR A 363 -22.02 28.83 -2.45
CA THR A 363 -23.38 29.28 -2.16
C THR A 363 -24.08 29.55 -3.48
N ALA A 364 -25.23 28.90 -3.74
CA ALA A 364 -26.12 29.32 -4.81
C ALA A 364 -26.45 30.80 -4.59
N HIS A 365 -26.00 31.68 -5.48
CA HIS A 365 -26.37 33.08 -5.43
C HIS A 365 -27.87 33.21 -5.74
N GLY A 366 -28.52 34.15 -5.05
CA GLY A 366 -29.97 34.36 -5.10
C GLY A 366 -30.51 34.49 -6.53
N GLY A 367 -31.71 33.94 -6.74
CA GLY A 367 -32.40 33.95 -8.03
C GLY A 367 -32.54 35.37 -8.58
N GLY A 368 -31.90 35.64 -9.71
CA GLY A 368 -31.92 36.95 -10.35
C GLY A 368 -30.95 37.11 -11.53
N LYS A 369 -29.91 36.28 -11.63
CA LYS A 369 -28.93 36.37 -12.73
C LYS A 369 -29.32 35.53 -13.93
N GLN A 370 -29.43 36.15 -15.10
CA GLN A 370 -29.71 35.46 -16.37
C GLN A 370 -28.47 34.73 -16.91
N PHE A 371 -28.70 33.69 -17.72
CA PHE A 371 -27.69 32.75 -18.22
C PHE A 371 -26.53 33.41 -19.02
N GLY A 372 -26.69 34.66 -19.48
CA GLY A 372 -25.66 35.41 -20.18
C GLY A 372 -24.52 35.95 -19.29
N GLU A 373 -24.74 36.15 -18.00
CA GLU A 373 -23.74 36.72 -17.08
C GLU A 373 -22.66 35.72 -16.64
N TYR A 374 -22.78 34.44 -17.04
CA TYR A 374 -21.84 33.38 -16.66
C TYR A 374 -20.57 33.33 -17.54
N HIS A 375 -20.52 34.10 -18.64
CA HIS A 375 -19.40 34.06 -19.60
C HIS A 375 -18.25 35.01 -19.28
N GLU A 376 -18.37 35.90 -18.29
CA GLU A 376 -17.37 36.92 -17.97
C GLU A 376 -16.57 36.62 -16.69
N GLN A 377 -16.28 35.36 -16.39
CA GLN A 377 -15.20 35.08 -15.43
C GLN A 377 -13.89 34.89 -16.20
N PRO A 378 -12.89 35.78 -16.03
CA PRO A 378 -11.56 35.53 -16.57
C PRO A 378 -11.04 34.23 -15.94
N LEU A 379 -10.83 33.22 -16.76
CA LEU A 379 -10.19 31.97 -16.38
C LEU A 379 -8.91 32.32 -15.62
N LEU A 380 -8.88 32.00 -14.32
CA LEU A 380 -7.70 32.16 -13.48
C LEU A 380 -6.53 31.48 -14.20
N ALA A 381 -5.51 32.28 -14.54
CA ALA A 381 -4.29 31.81 -15.16
C ALA A 381 -3.73 30.64 -14.34
N HIS A 382 -3.63 29.47 -14.97
CA HIS A 382 -2.94 28.33 -14.39
C HIS A 382 -1.48 28.72 -14.15
N GLY A 383 -1.17 28.97 -12.88
CA GLY A 383 0.20 29.19 -12.42
C GLY A 383 1.06 27.96 -12.67
N HIS A 384 2.27 28.25 -13.15
CA HIS A 384 3.37 27.34 -13.42
C HIS A 384 3.75 26.46 -12.22
N VAL A 385 4.06 25.20 -12.55
CA VAL A 385 4.99 24.22 -11.91
C VAL A 385 4.99 24.12 -10.39
#